data_AF-A0A0B6YPX9-F1
#
_entry.id   AF-A0A0B6YPX9-F1
#
_cell.length_a   1.000
_cell.length_b   1.000
_cell.length_c   1.000
_cell.angle_alpha   90.00
_cell.angle_beta   90.00
_cell.angle_gamma   90.00
#
_symmetry.space_group_name_H-M   'P 1'
#
loop_
_entity.id
_entity.type
_entity.pdbx_description
1 polymer ?
#
loop_
_entity_poly.entity_id
_entity_poly.type
_entity_poly.pdbx_seq_one_letter_code
_entity_poly.pdbx_strand_id
1 'polypeptide(L)'
;SQDKKFDTVDLLKLLNISPQSRLYQRLNDHSQQDSKLGFLWQLLSEVCSLHSNSVNNAGCQTDLIKFGPISTLDVKLSDVDQLYSSRREDFLLTGRAGAEERMLNFQRQLEDRYNTQLKLELARIRDAEIAAMKLEEKENSRKVLEQARRDLERM
;
A
#
# COMPACT_ATOMS: atom_id res chain seq x y z
N SER A 1 48.35 -9.08 65.86
CA SER A 1 47.29 -9.57 64.97
C SER A 1 47.87 -9.72 63.58
N GLN A 2 47.96 -10.94 63.04
CA GLN A 2 48.38 -11.14 61.66
C GLN A 2 47.16 -10.86 60.78
N ASP A 3 47.21 -9.77 60.01
CA ASP A 3 46.19 -9.47 59.01
C ASP A 3 46.14 -10.63 58.01
N LYS A 4 44.99 -11.30 57.97
CA LYS A 4 44.74 -12.40 57.03
C LYS A 4 44.73 -11.78 55.62
N LYS A 5 45.74 -12.09 54.81
CA LYS A 5 45.75 -11.70 53.39
C LYS A 5 44.63 -12.47 52.70
N PHE A 6 43.63 -11.73 52.21
CA PHE A 6 42.55 -12.30 51.41
C PHE A 6 43.08 -12.64 50.02
N ASP A 7 42.83 -13.86 49.58
CA ASP A 7 43.09 -14.25 48.20
C ASP A 7 41.98 -13.72 47.28
N THR A 8 42.23 -13.64 45.97
CA THR A 8 41.26 -13.14 45.00
C THR A 8 39.97 -13.98 45.01
N VAL A 9 40.09 -15.29 45.22
CA VAL A 9 38.94 -16.20 45.39
C VAL A 9 38.10 -15.84 46.62
N ASP A 10 38.73 -15.42 47.71
CA ASP A 10 38.01 -14.99 48.92
C ASP A 10 37.28 -13.66 48.69
N LEU A 11 37.90 -12.74 47.94
CA LEU A 11 37.29 -11.47 47.55
C LEU A 11 36.10 -11.67 46.60
N LEU A 12 36.20 -12.59 45.64
CA LEU A 12 35.10 -12.93 44.73
C LEU A 12 33.91 -13.55 45.49
N LYS A 13 34.18 -14.39 46.48
CA LYS A 13 33.14 -14.94 47.37
C LYS A 13 32.52 -13.86 48.25
N LEU A 14 33.32 -12.94 48.80
CA LEU A 14 32.83 -11.82 49.62
C LEU A 14 31.90 -10.90 48.82
N LEU A 15 32.24 -10.65 47.55
CA LEU A 15 31.42 -9.88 46.63
C LEU A 15 30.23 -10.67 46.05
N ASN A 16 30.06 -11.93 46.48
CA ASN A 16 29.01 -12.84 46.03
C ASN A 16 28.94 -13.00 44.50
N ILE A 17 30.11 -12.98 43.84
CA ILE A 17 30.21 -13.16 42.40
C ILE A 17 30.17 -14.67 42.10
N SER A 18 29.23 -15.10 41.27
CA SER A 18 29.04 -16.53 41.02
C SER A 18 30.20 -17.13 40.21
N PRO A 19 30.68 -18.34 40.55
CA PRO A 19 31.75 -19.03 39.80
C PRO A 19 31.44 -19.29 38.31
N GLN A 20 30.15 -19.31 37.98
CA GLN A 20 29.65 -19.52 36.62
C GLN A 20 29.56 -18.22 35.81
N SER A 21 29.72 -17.05 36.46
CA SER A 21 29.70 -15.77 35.76
C SER A 21 30.94 -15.58 34.90
N ARG A 22 30.77 -14.94 33.75
CA ARG A 22 31.88 -14.53 32.87
C ARG A 22 32.86 -13.60 33.59
N LEU A 23 32.35 -12.76 34.50
CA LEU A 23 33.16 -11.87 35.33
C LEU A 23 34.08 -12.66 36.27
N TYR A 24 33.56 -13.70 36.95
CA TYR A 24 34.36 -14.56 37.82
C TYR A 24 35.50 -15.24 37.07
N GLN A 25 35.20 -15.85 35.91
CA GLN A 25 36.20 -16.55 35.10
C GLN A 25 37.32 -15.60 34.68
N ARG A 26 36.97 -14.40 34.18
CA ARG A 26 37.96 -13.40 33.78
C ARG A 26 38.80 -12.90 34.95
N LEU A 27 38.19 -12.60 36.10
CA LEU A 27 38.94 -12.12 37.26
C LEU A 27 39.85 -13.19 37.86
N ASN A 28 39.44 -14.46 37.80
CA ASN A 28 40.25 -15.59 38.26
C ASN A 28 41.46 -15.83 37.32
N ASP A 29 41.27 -15.72 35.99
CA ASP A 29 42.34 -15.85 35.02
C ASP A 29 43.38 -14.72 35.14
N HIS A 30 42.92 -13.49 35.34
CA HIS A 30 43.79 -12.32 35.55
C HIS A 30 44.44 -12.28 36.95
N SER A 31 43.97 -13.09 37.90
CA SER A 31 44.63 -13.26 39.19
C SER A 31 45.85 -14.18 39.10
N GLN A 32 45.90 -15.08 38.11
CA GLN A 32 47.02 -15.99 37.90
C GLN A 32 48.14 -15.34 37.07
N GLN A 33 47.83 -14.27 36.35
CA GLN A 33 48.83 -13.39 35.74
C GLN A 33 49.20 -12.30 36.73
N ASP A 34 50.47 -12.25 37.11
CA ASP A 34 51.05 -11.33 38.10
C ASP A 34 50.80 -9.86 37.69
N SER A 35 49.64 -9.34 38.08
CA SER A 35 49.17 -8.04 37.65
C SER A 35 49.71 -6.99 38.61
N LYS A 36 50.47 -6.03 38.07
CA LYS A 36 50.96 -4.87 38.82
C LYS A 36 49.83 -3.96 39.36
N LEU A 37 48.60 -4.19 38.91
CA LEU A 37 47.41 -3.41 39.21
C LEU A 37 46.52 -4.27 40.11
N GLY A 38 46.35 -3.88 41.37
CA GLY A 38 45.64 -4.69 42.37
C GLY A 38 44.19 -5.05 41.98
N PHE A 39 43.62 -6.02 42.70
CA PHE A 39 42.30 -6.63 42.44
C PHE A 39 41.17 -5.64 42.10
N LEU A 40 41.05 -4.52 42.83
CA LEU A 40 39.99 -3.53 42.60
C LEU A 40 40.06 -2.90 41.20
N TRP A 41 41.26 -2.69 40.69
CA TRP A 41 41.46 -2.12 39.35
C TRP A 41 41.05 -3.12 38.28
N GLN A 42 41.38 -4.40 38.47
CA GLN A 42 40.96 -5.48 37.58
C GLN A 42 39.43 -5.64 37.56
N LEU A 43 38.80 -5.61 38.74
CA LEU A 43 37.35 -5.66 38.88
C LEU A 43 36.68 -4.52 38.10
N LEU A 44 37.15 -3.28 38.30
CA LEU A 44 36.59 -2.12 37.62
C LEU A 44 36.77 -2.21 36.10
N SER A 45 37.97 -2.59 35.63
CA SER A 45 38.27 -2.75 34.21
C SER A 45 37.38 -3.78 33.54
N GLU A 46 37.18 -4.94 34.17
CA GLU A 46 36.33 -6.00 33.62
C GLU A 46 34.85 -5.63 33.62
N VAL A 47 34.36 -4.97 34.67
CA VAL A 47 32.97 -4.49 34.71
C VAL A 47 32.71 -3.46 33.61
N CYS A 48 33.63 -2.51 33.42
CA CYS A 48 33.55 -1.52 32.34
C CYS A 48 33.63 -2.16 30.94
N SER A 49 34.50 -3.16 30.76
CA SER A 49 34.64 -3.92 29.51
C SER A 49 33.40 -4.75 29.17
N LEU A 50 32.79 -5.39 30.17
CA LEU A 50 31.55 -6.14 29.97
C LEU A 50 30.38 -5.20 29.64
N HIS A 51 30.32 -4.04 30.28
CA HIS A 51 29.29 -3.04 30.00
C HIS A 51 29.44 -2.42 28.61
N SER A 52 30.65 -2.04 28.18
CA SER A 52 30.87 -1.48 26.84
C SER A 52 30.51 -2.46 25.72
N ASN A 53 30.75 -3.76 25.92
CA ASN A 53 30.32 -4.81 25.01
C ASN A 53 28.80 -5.06 25.03
N SER A 54 28.10 -4.67 26.11
CA SER A 54 26.65 -4.82 26.25
C SER A 54 25.86 -3.64 25.66
N VAL A 55 26.44 -2.44 25.61
CA VAL A 55 25.75 -1.21 25.17
C VAL A 55 25.62 -1.11 23.64
N ASN A 56 26.35 -1.93 22.88
CA ASN A 56 26.46 -1.76 21.42
C ASN A 56 25.46 -2.52 20.55
N ASN A 57 24.35 -3.09 21.06
CA ASN A 57 23.39 -3.70 20.13
C ASN A 57 21.93 -3.83 20.56
N ALA A 58 21.44 -2.96 21.44
CA ALA A 58 20.03 -3.02 21.83
C ALA A 58 19.43 -1.62 21.90
N GLY A 59 19.18 -1.04 20.72
CA GLY A 59 18.01 -0.18 20.56
C GLY A 59 16.77 -1.04 20.82
N CYS A 60 16.43 -1.23 22.10
CA CYS A 60 15.23 -1.90 22.54
C CYS A 60 14.02 -1.09 22.09
N GLN A 61 13.44 -1.47 20.95
CA GLN A 61 12.01 -1.35 20.75
C GLN A 61 11.44 -2.77 20.64
N THR A 62 10.71 -3.13 21.71
CA THR A 62 9.77 -4.25 21.85
C THR A 62 10.30 -5.68 21.90
N ASP A 63 9.90 -6.35 22.98
CA ASP A 63 9.92 -7.79 23.26
C ASP A 63 10.03 -8.70 22.01
N LEU A 64 11.24 -9.18 21.76
CA LEU A 64 11.51 -10.29 20.85
C LEU A 64 11.88 -11.55 21.65
N ILE A 65 10.98 -11.95 22.56
CA ILE A 65 10.75 -13.37 22.78
C ILE A 65 9.87 -13.85 21.63
N LYS A 66 10.43 -13.89 20.42
CA LYS A 66 9.84 -14.60 19.28
C LYS A 66 10.95 -15.38 18.58
N PHE A 67 10.87 -16.69 18.75
CA PHE A 67 11.66 -17.70 18.05
C PHE A 67 11.72 -17.38 16.55
N GLY A 68 12.92 -17.10 16.03
CA GLY A 68 13.18 -16.95 14.59
C GLY A 68 14.48 -16.21 14.30
N PRO A 69 15.10 -16.42 13.12
CA PRO A 69 16.27 -15.67 12.71
C PRO A 69 15.94 -14.17 12.68
N ILE A 70 16.76 -13.37 13.36
CA ILE A 70 16.62 -11.91 13.44
C ILE A 70 16.93 -11.35 12.06
N SER A 71 15.91 -11.06 11.26
CA SER A 71 16.08 -10.37 9.98
C SER A 71 16.57 -8.93 10.24
N THR A 72 17.52 -8.49 9.42
CA THR A 72 18.05 -7.13 9.48
C THR A 72 16.95 -6.12 9.18
N LEU A 73 17.11 -4.90 9.70
CA LEU A 73 16.14 -3.81 9.47
C LEU A 73 15.92 -3.57 7.96
N ASP A 74 16.98 -3.64 7.17
CA ASP A 74 16.92 -3.45 5.71
C ASP A 74 16.04 -4.48 5.03
N VAL A 75 16.10 -5.75 5.46
CA VAL A 75 15.23 -6.81 4.93
C VAL A 75 13.77 -6.52 5.27
N LYS A 76 13.48 -6.14 6.51
CA LYS A 76 12.11 -5.81 6.93
C LYS A 76 11.55 -4.60 6.18
N LEU A 77 12.37 -3.57 5.98
CA LEU A 77 11.97 -2.39 5.23
C LEU A 77 11.74 -2.73 3.75
N SER A 78 12.59 -3.58 3.16
CA SER A 78 12.41 -4.06 1.78
C SER A 78 11.13 -4.91 1.63
N ASP A 79 10.82 -5.77 2.59
CA ASP A 79 9.61 -6.60 2.57
C ASP A 79 8.35 -5.72 2.61
N VAL A 80 8.38 -4.68 3.45
CA VAL A 80 7.32 -3.66 3.53
C VAL A 80 7.18 -2.94 2.20
N ASP A 81 8.28 -2.45 1.63
CA ASP A 81 8.25 -1.69 0.39
C ASP A 81 7.74 -2.54 -0.79
N GLN A 82 8.09 -3.83 -0.82
CA GLN A 82 7.58 -4.79 -1.80
C GLN A 82 6.06 -5.01 -1.62
N LEU A 83 5.60 -5.26 -0.39
CA LEU A 83 4.17 -5.47 -0.08
C LEU A 83 3.30 -4.27 -0.50
N TYR A 84 3.77 -3.04 -0.23
CA TYR A 84 3.02 -1.85 -0.59
C TYR A 84 3.12 -1.49 -2.07
N SER A 85 4.24 -1.79 -2.72
CA SER A 85 4.39 -1.59 -4.17
C SER A 85 3.42 -2.47 -4.96
N SER A 86 3.32 -3.76 -4.63
CA SER A 86 2.36 -4.67 -5.28
C SER A 86 0.91 -4.24 -5.04
N ARG A 87 0.56 -3.87 -3.81
CA ARG A 87 -0.81 -3.44 -3.48
C ARG A 87 -1.20 -2.13 -4.17
N ARG A 88 -0.24 -1.23 -4.39
CA ARG A 88 -0.47 0.03 -5.11
C ARG A 88 -0.77 -0.24 -6.58
N GLU A 89 -0.03 -1.14 -7.23
CA GLU A 89 -0.30 -1.54 -8.61
C GLU A 89 -1.67 -2.18 -8.76
N ASP A 90 -2.02 -3.13 -7.87
CA ASP A 90 -3.34 -3.78 -7.87
C ASP A 90 -4.49 -2.78 -7.68
N PHE A 91 -4.30 -1.82 -6.77
CA PHE A 91 -5.29 -0.77 -6.52
C PHE A 91 -5.47 0.15 -7.73
N LEU A 92 -4.36 0.54 -8.39
CA LEU A 92 -4.41 1.35 -9.61
C LEU A 92 -5.06 0.60 -10.77
N LEU A 93 -4.74 -0.68 -10.97
CA LEU A 93 -5.33 -1.52 -12.02
C LEU A 93 -6.82 -1.72 -11.78
N THR A 94 -7.24 -2.04 -10.56
CA THR A 94 -8.64 -2.25 -10.20
C THR A 94 -9.44 -0.95 -10.30
N GLY A 95 -8.88 0.15 -9.79
CA GLY A 95 -9.50 1.48 -9.87
C GLY A 95 -9.66 1.96 -11.30
N ARG A 96 -8.63 1.73 -12.14
CA ARG A 96 -8.63 2.08 -13.56
C ARG A 96 -9.59 1.21 -14.37
N ALA A 97 -9.57 -0.10 -14.19
CA ALA A 97 -10.50 -1.02 -14.86
C ALA A 97 -11.96 -0.68 -14.51
N GLY A 98 -12.25 -0.42 -13.24
CA GLY A 98 -13.58 0.00 -12.80
C GLY A 98 -13.99 1.37 -13.35
N ALA A 99 -13.06 2.30 -13.52
CA ALA A 99 -13.33 3.59 -14.14
C ALA A 99 -13.60 3.46 -15.65
N GLU A 100 -12.78 2.68 -16.36
CA GLU A 100 -12.94 2.39 -17.79
C GLU A 100 -14.28 1.71 -18.07
N GLU A 101 -14.68 0.73 -17.25
CA GLU A 101 -15.98 0.07 -17.37
C GLU A 101 -17.15 1.06 -17.17
N ARG A 102 -17.07 1.92 -16.15
CA ARG A 102 -18.09 2.97 -15.92
C ARG A 102 -18.18 3.94 -17.10
N MET A 103 -17.05 4.33 -17.68
CA MET A 103 -17.01 5.20 -18.85
C MET A 103 -17.65 4.53 -20.07
N LEU A 104 -17.32 3.26 -20.34
CA LEU A 104 -17.92 2.49 -21.44
C LEU A 104 -19.44 2.33 -21.26
N ASN A 105 -19.90 2.03 -20.05
CA ASN A 105 -21.32 1.95 -19.75
C ASN A 105 -22.04 3.29 -19.95
N PHE A 106 -21.42 4.39 -19.53
CA PHE A 106 -21.98 5.73 -19.74
C PHE A 106 -22.05 6.08 -21.23
N GLN A 107 -21.01 5.76 -22.01
CA GLN A 107 -21.00 5.97 -23.45
C GLN A 107 -22.14 5.20 -24.15
N ARG A 108 -22.31 3.91 -23.82
CA ARG A 108 -23.42 3.11 -24.37
C ARG A 108 -24.79 3.69 -24.06
N GLN A 109 -25.01 4.12 -22.80
CA GLN A 109 -26.27 4.74 -22.41
C GLN A 109 -26.55 6.04 -23.17
N LEU A 110 -25.51 6.83 -23.46
CA LEU A 110 -25.60 8.03 -24.27
C LEU A 110 -25.96 7.71 -25.73
N GLU A 111 -25.28 6.74 -26.33
CA GLU A 111 -25.54 6.30 -27.70
C GLU A 111 -26.96 5.74 -27.86
N ASP A 112 -27.45 4.96 -26.90
CA ASP A 112 -28.83 4.42 -26.91
C ASP A 112 -29.88 5.53 -26.82
N ARG A 113 -29.68 6.51 -25.93
CA ARG A 113 -30.56 7.68 -25.82
C ARG A 113 -30.57 8.48 -27.11
N TYR A 114 -29.40 8.75 -27.67
CA TYR A 114 -29.26 9.49 -28.92
C TYR A 114 -29.94 8.77 -30.09
N ASN A 115 -29.70 7.47 -30.24
CA ASN A 115 -30.32 6.66 -31.28
C ASN A 115 -31.84 6.61 -31.15
N THR A 116 -32.36 6.55 -29.93
CA THR A 116 -33.80 6.56 -29.68
C THR A 116 -34.41 7.90 -30.07
N GLN A 117 -33.78 9.01 -29.66
CA GLN A 117 -34.24 10.35 -30.00
C GLN A 117 -34.17 10.60 -31.52
N LEU A 118 -33.09 10.19 -32.18
CA LEU A 118 -32.92 10.32 -33.62
C LEU A 118 -34.00 9.55 -34.39
N LYS A 119 -34.29 8.30 -34.00
CA LYS A 119 -35.37 7.51 -34.62
C LYS A 119 -36.73 8.18 -34.48
N LEU A 120 -37.01 8.78 -33.32
CA LEU A 120 -38.26 9.47 -33.06
C LEU A 120 -38.40 10.74 -33.90
N GLU A 121 -37.34 11.54 -34.00
CA GLU A 121 -37.32 12.74 -34.84
C GLU A 121 -37.43 12.40 -36.33
N LEU A 122 -36.72 11.36 -36.80
CA LEU A 122 -36.86 10.88 -38.18
C LEU A 122 -38.29 10.44 -38.50
N ALA A 123 -38.94 9.73 -37.58
CA ALA A 123 -40.35 9.35 -37.75
C ALA A 123 -41.26 10.57 -37.85
N ARG A 124 -41.07 11.58 -36.98
CA ARG A 124 -41.84 12.84 -37.02
C ARG A 124 -41.67 13.59 -38.34
N ILE A 125 -40.42 13.74 -38.80
CA ILE A 125 -40.12 14.42 -40.08
C ILE A 125 -40.79 13.67 -41.24
N ARG A 126 -40.64 12.34 -41.27
CA ARG A 126 -41.26 11.51 -42.30
C ARG A 126 -42.78 11.66 -42.33
N ASP A 127 -43.43 11.59 -41.17
CA ASP A 127 -44.89 11.69 -41.08
C ASP A 127 -45.38 13.09 -41.52
N ALA A 128 -44.63 14.14 -41.18
CA ALA A 128 -44.91 15.50 -41.61
C ALA A 128 -44.76 15.67 -43.14
N GLU A 129 -43.70 15.12 -43.74
CA GLU A 129 -43.49 15.15 -45.19
C GLU A 129 -44.58 14.38 -45.94
N ILE A 130 -44.99 13.21 -45.44
CA ILE A 130 -46.08 12.43 -46.03
C ILE A 130 -47.39 13.22 -45.96
N ALA A 131 -47.68 13.89 -44.84
CA ALA A 131 -48.87 14.72 -44.69
C ALA A 131 -48.85 15.92 -45.66
N ALA A 132 -47.70 16.57 -45.82
CA ALA A 132 -47.51 17.69 -46.75
C ALA A 132 -47.72 17.25 -48.21
N MET A 133 -47.11 16.14 -48.62
CA MET A 133 -47.29 15.58 -49.98
C MET A 133 -48.75 15.25 -50.27
N LYS A 134 -49.46 14.63 -49.33
CA LYS A 134 -50.90 14.32 -49.48
C LYS A 134 -51.76 15.59 -49.61
N LEU A 135 -51.42 16.64 -48.89
CA LEU A 135 -52.12 17.92 -48.98
C LEU A 135 -51.90 18.57 -50.36
N GLU A 136 -50.65 18.58 -50.81
CA GLU A 136 -50.26 19.12 -52.12
C GLU A 136 -50.91 18.34 -53.28
N GLU A 137 -50.90 17.01 -53.22
CA GLU A 137 -51.55 16.16 -54.21
C GLU A 137 -53.05 16.43 -54.27
N LYS A 138 -53.73 16.51 -53.11
CA LYS A 138 -55.16 16.84 -53.04
C LYS A 138 -55.46 18.22 -53.61
N GLU A 139 -54.62 19.22 -53.34
CA GLU A 139 -54.78 20.56 -53.90
C GLU A 139 -54.60 20.54 -55.42
N ASN A 140 -53.60 19.81 -55.92
CA ASN A 140 -53.34 19.69 -57.34
C ASN A 140 -54.49 18.96 -58.07
N SER A 141 -54.98 17.85 -57.51
CA SER A 141 -56.17 17.16 -58.05
C SER A 141 -57.38 18.08 -58.09
N ARG A 142 -57.61 18.88 -57.05
CA ARG A 142 -58.70 19.87 -57.03
C ARG A 142 -58.54 20.90 -58.14
N LYS A 143 -57.33 21.44 -58.33
CA LYS A 143 -57.04 22.42 -59.41
C LYS A 143 -57.28 21.83 -60.80
N VAL A 144 -56.85 20.59 -61.03
CA VAL A 144 -57.08 19.88 -62.31
C VAL A 144 -58.58 19.68 -62.57
N LEU A 145 -59.35 19.30 -61.55
CA LEU A 145 -60.79 19.07 -61.67
C LEU A 145 -61.56 20.38 -61.95
N GLU A 146 -61.20 21.47 -61.25
CA GLU A 146 -61.75 22.81 -61.50
C GLU A 146 -61.37 23.37 -62.88
N GLN A 147 -60.19 23.02 -63.40
CA GLN A 147 -59.80 23.39 -64.76
C GLN A 147 -60.64 22.63 -65.79
N ALA A 148 -60.76 21.30 -65.65
CA ALA A 148 -61.57 20.47 -66.55
C ALA A 148 -63.05 20.89 -66.59
N ARG A 149 -63.60 21.28 -65.44
CA ARG A 149 -64.96 21.84 -65.36
C ARG A 149 -65.11 23.15 -66.14
N ARG A 150 -64.17 24.08 -65.97
CA ARG A 150 -64.18 25.36 -66.70
C ARG A 150 -64.04 25.17 -68.20
N ASP A 151 -63.27 24.18 -68.63
CA ASP A 151 -63.11 23.87 -70.06
C ASP A 151 -64.41 23.28 -70.65
N LEU A 152 -65.13 22.43 -69.90
CA LEU A 152 -66.46 21.94 -70.29
C LEU A 152 -67.52 23.04 -70.36
N GLU A 153 -67.50 24.00 -69.43
CA GLU A 153 -68.45 25.13 -69.42
C GLU A 153 -68.19 26.13 -70.56
N ARG A 154 -67.03 26.05 -71.24
CA ARG A 154 -66.65 26.92 -72.37
C ARG A 154 -66.89 26.28 -73.74
N MET A 155 -67.25 25.00 -73.81
CA MET A 155 -67.65 24.29 -75.03
C MET A 155 -69.16 24.41 -75.25
#